data_AF-A0AAV9QD19-F1
#
_entry.id   AF-A0AAV9QD19-F1
#
_cell.length_a   1.000
_cell.length_b   1.000
_cell.length_c   1.000
_cell.angle_alpha   90.00
_cell.angle_beta   90.00
_cell.angle_gamma   90.00
#
_symmetry.space_group_name_H-M   'P 1'
#
loop_
_entity.id
_entity.type
_entity.pdbx_description
1 polymer ?
#
loop_
_entity_poly.entity_id
_entity_poly.type
_entity_poly.pdbx_seq_one_letter_code
_entity_poly.pdbx_strand_id
1 'polypeptide(L)'
;MLPCAVFSGFGMFFFGYTMAHGSNAILCAFFQGMMMVGVMIGVVATMSYGLDAFRSQSNEIFVMNMVFKNFMFYGLSNFANNWVAAKGPEEIMFTFGGTTLAMCVFGIPVYIFGKKMRSWWTRHDLFVKFNMQTTGPETHLG
;
A
#
# COMPACT_ATOMS: atom_id res chain seq x y z
N MET A 1 3.63 10.43 -0.59
CA MET A 1 3.60 9.82 0.76
C MET A 1 3.12 10.78 1.84
N LEU A 2 3.62 12.02 1.91
CA LEU A 2 3.25 12.97 2.97
C LEU A 2 1.73 13.29 3.05
N PRO A 3 1.01 13.55 1.93
CA PRO A 3 -0.45 13.74 1.99
C PRO A 3 -1.19 12.48 2.43
N CYS A 4 -0.77 11.31 1.96
CA CYS A 4 -1.32 10.02 2.39
C CYS A 4 -1.17 9.84 3.91
N ALA A 5 0.00 10.13 4.47
CA ALA A 5 0.24 9.99 5.91
C ALA A 5 -0.70 10.87 6.74
N VAL A 6 -0.91 12.12 6.32
CA VAL A 6 -1.79 13.07 7.01
C VAL A 6 -3.25 12.59 6.90
N PHE A 7 -3.81 12.47 5.69
CA PHE A 7 -5.23 12.15 5.53
C PHE A 7 -5.58 10.75 6.05
N SER A 8 -4.73 9.74 5.81
CA SER A 8 -5.00 8.36 6.25
C SER A 8 -4.77 8.20 7.75
N GLY A 9 -3.73 8.83 8.30
CA GLY A 9 -3.44 8.79 9.74
C GLY A 9 -4.55 9.45 10.53
N PHE A 10 -4.86 10.73 10.24
CA PHE A 10 -5.96 11.44 10.88
C PHE A 10 -7.30 10.70 10.67
N GLY A 11 -7.59 10.23 9.46
CA GLY A 11 -8.81 9.47 9.17
C GLY A 11 -8.95 8.20 10.01
N MET A 12 -7.91 7.36 10.10
CA MET A 12 -7.96 6.09 10.85
C MET A 12 -8.06 6.29 12.37
N PHE A 13 -7.26 7.20 12.95
CA PHE A 13 -7.32 7.43 14.39
C PHE A 13 -8.66 8.04 14.82
N PHE A 14 -9.15 9.07 14.11
CA PHE A 14 -10.44 9.67 14.45
C PHE A 14 -11.62 8.75 14.16
N PHE A 15 -11.56 7.92 13.10
CA PHE A 15 -12.58 6.90 12.84
C PHE A 15 -12.65 5.86 13.96
N GLY A 16 -11.50 5.33 14.42
CA GLY A 16 -11.45 4.39 15.54
C GLY A 16 -12.04 4.97 16.83
N TYR A 17 -11.68 6.21 17.16
CA TYR A 17 -12.18 6.89 18.36
C TYR A 17 -13.69 7.17 18.30
N THR A 18 -14.18 7.71 17.18
CA THR A 18 -15.60 8.02 16.99
C THR A 18 -16.47 6.77 16.97
N MET A 19 -15.96 5.66 16.43
CA MET A 19 -16.65 4.37 16.42
C MET A 19 -16.72 3.74 17.82
N ALA A 20 -15.68 3.86 18.64
CA ALA A 20 -15.68 3.36 20.02
C ALA A 20 -16.59 4.17 20.95
N HIS A 21 -16.69 5.49 20.75
CA HIS A 21 -17.56 6.37 21.53
C HIS A 21 -19.02 6.40 21.05
N GLY A 22 -19.38 5.65 20.00
CA GLY A 22 -20.74 5.63 19.47
C GLY A 22 -21.22 7.00 18.97
N SER A 23 -20.32 7.80 18.40
CA SER A 23 -20.62 9.15 17.90
C SER A 23 -21.57 9.11 16.69
N ASN A 24 -22.13 10.29 16.34
CA ASN A 24 -23.08 10.42 15.23
C ASN A 24 -22.55 9.77 13.93
N ALA A 25 -23.39 8.97 13.28
CA ALA A 25 -23.05 8.22 12.06
C ALA A 25 -22.47 9.10 10.94
N ILE A 26 -22.91 10.37 10.85
CA ILE A 26 -22.40 11.34 9.86
C ILE A 26 -20.92 11.62 10.10
N LEU A 27 -20.51 11.73 11.36
CA LEU A 27 -19.12 12.01 11.73
C LEU A 27 -18.22 10.81 11.45
N CYS A 28 -18.69 9.60 11.75
CA CYS A 28 -17.99 8.36 11.40
C CYS A 28 -17.81 8.22 9.88
N ALA A 29 -18.86 8.49 9.09
CA ALA A 29 -18.79 8.43 7.63
C ALA A 29 -17.82 9.48 7.06
N PHE A 30 -17.76 10.67 7.64
CA PHE A 30 -16.81 11.71 7.24
C PHE A 30 -15.36 11.27 7.46
N PHE A 31 -15.02 10.73 8.64
CA PHE A 31 -13.67 10.25 8.93
C PHE A 31 -13.29 9.02 8.09
N GLN A 32 -14.25 8.14 7.80
CA GLN A 32 -14.05 7.03 6.87
C GLN A 32 -13.74 7.54 5.44
N GLY A 33 -14.45 8.57 4.98
CA GLY A 33 -14.20 9.22 3.69
C GLY A 33 -12.81 9.84 3.63
N MET A 34 -12.41 10.57 4.69
CA MET A 34 -11.07 11.15 4.81
C MET A 34 -9.96 10.09 4.74
N MET A 35 -10.16 8.97 5.45
CA MET A 35 -9.27 7.82 5.39
C MET A 35 -9.15 7.26 3.95
N MET A 36 -10.27 7.06 3.27
CA MET A 36 -10.30 6.54 1.89
C MET A 36 -9.55 7.44 0.90
N VAL A 37 -9.70 8.76 1.02
CA VAL A 37 -8.96 9.72 0.19
C VAL A 37 -7.45 9.57 0.40
N GLY A 38 -7.01 9.50 1.66
CA GLY A 38 -5.59 9.31 1.98
C GLY A 38 -5.01 8.02 1.40
N VAL A 39 -5.71 6.90 1.59
CA VAL A 39 -5.29 5.58 1.11
C VAL A 39 -5.21 5.54 -0.41
N MET A 40 -6.20 6.12 -1.11
CA MET A 40 -6.20 6.18 -2.58
C MET A 40 -5.00 6.94 -3.13
N ILE A 41 -4.64 8.09 -2.53
CA ILE A 41 -3.43 8.84 -2.90
C ILE A 41 -2.18 7.97 -2.73
N GLY A 42 -2.09 7.21 -1.64
CA GLY A 42 -0.97 6.30 -1.38
C GLY A 42 -0.86 5.17 -2.40
N VAL A 43 -1.98 4.50 -2.68
CA VAL A 43 -2.04 3.35 -3.60
C VAL A 43 -1.70 3.77 -5.02
N VAL A 44 -2.34 4.83 -5.53
CA VAL A 44 -2.12 5.30 -6.91
C VAL A 44 -0.67 5.77 -7.09
N ALA A 45 -0.14 6.58 -6.16
CA ALA A 45 1.23 7.07 -6.25
C ALA A 45 2.28 5.93 -6.23
N THR A 46 2.06 4.91 -5.40
CA THR A 46 3.01 3.79 -5.28
C THR A 46 2.95 2.88 -6.50
N MET A 47 1.74 2.59 -7.01
CA MET A 47 1.56 1.74 -8.18
C MET A 47 2.12 2.38 -9.45
N SER A 48 1.80 3.66 -9.70
CA SER A 48 2.37 4.38 -10.84
C SER A 48 3.90 4.40 -10.78
N TYR A 49 4.49 4.68 -9.61
CA TYR A 49 5.94 4.66 -9.45
C TYR A 49 6.56 3.27 -9.70
N GLY A 50 5.92 2.21 -9.21
CA GLY A 50 6.38 0.83 -9.40
C GLY A 50 6.38 0.41 -10.87
N LEU A 51 5.29 0.70 -11.58
CA LEU A 51 5.17 0.43 -13.02
C LEU A 51 6.13 1.27 -13.85
N ASP A 52 6.33 2.54 -13.48
CA ASP A 52 7.28 3.41 -14.16
C ASP A 52 8.74 2.97 -13.97
N ALA A 53 9.08 2.43 -12.81
CA ALA A 53 10.44 1.98 -12.49
C ALA A 53 10.84 0.68 -13.20
N PHE A 54 9.87 -0.18 -13.53
CA PHE A 54 10.09 -1.51 -14.12
C PHE A 54 9.19 -1.72 -15.35
N ARG A 55 9.31 -0.83 -16.33
CA ARG A 55 8.46 -0.83 -17.53
C ARG A 55 8.42 -2.17 -18.27
N SER A 56 9.55 -2.87 -18.40
CA SER A 56 9.64 -4.15 -19.10
C SER A 56 8.82 -5.27 -18.43
N GLN A 57 8.60 -5.18 -17.11
CA GLN A 57 7.90 -6.20 -16.33
C GLN A 57 6.67 -5.65 -15.60
N SER A 58 6.08 -4.60 -16.17
CA SER A 58 4.88 -3.94 -15.64
C SER A 58 3.75 -4.92 -15.36
N ASN A 59 3.51 -5.88 -16.28
CA ASN A 59 2.43 -6.86 -16.16
C ASN A 59 2.65 -7.81 -14.97
N GLU A 60 3.87 -8.32 -14.80
CA GLU A 60 4.20 -9.24 -13.71
C GLU A 60 4.09 -8.54 -12.35
N ILE A 61 4.61 -7.32 -12.24
CA ILE A 61 4.55 -6.52 -11.01
C ILE A 61 3.11 -6.20 -10.63
N PHE A 62 2.26 -5.87 -11.62
CA PHE A 62 0.85 -5.62 -11.39
C PHE A 62 0.13 -6.87 -10.84
N VAL A 63 0.36 -8.04 -11.45
CA VAL A 63 -0.23 -9.31 -11.00
C VAL A 63 0.27 -9.65 -9.60
N MET A 64 1.56 -9.55 -9.32
CA MET A 64 2.14 -9.81 -8.01
C MET A 64 1.57 -8.88 -6.94
N ASN A 65 1.37 -7.59 -7.26
CA ASN A 65 0.74 -6.65 -6.33
C ASN A 65 -0.70 -7.05 -6.00
N MET A 66 -1.48 -7.45 -7.02
CA MET A 66 -2.87 -7.88 -6.86
C MET A 66 -2.96 -9.15 -5.99
N VAL A 67 -2.11 -10.13 -6.24
CA VAL A 67 -2.03 -11.37 -5.44
C VAL A 67 -1.65 -11.04 -4.00
N PHE A 68 -0.60 -10.24 -3.80
CA PHE A 68 -0.14 -9.86 -2.48
C PHE A 68 -1.23 -9.14 -1.68
N LYS A 69 -1.87 -8.11 -2.24
CA LYS A 69 -2.89 -7.36 -1.50
C LYS A 69 -4.09 -8.24 -1.15
N ASN A 70 -4.57 -9.06 -2.09
CA ASN A 70 -5.75 -9.88 -1.88
C ASN A 70 -5.48 -10.97 -0.85
N PHE A 71 -4.29 -11.58 -0.89
CA PHE A 71 -3.86 -12.54 0.13
C PHE A 71 -3.78 -11.90 1.52
N MET A 72 -3.20 -10.69 1.60
CA MET A 72 -3.11 -9.95 2.86
C MET A 72 -4.51 -9.63 3.42
N PHE A 73 -5.43 -9.15 2.59
CA PHE A 73 -6.80 -8.85 3.01
C PHE A 73 -7.60 -10.11 3.38
N TYR A 74 -7.34 -11.23 2.72
CA TYR A 74 -7.93 -12.51 3.10
C TYR A 74 -7.48 -12.95 4.50
N GLY A 75 -6.17 -12.88 4.78
CA GLY A 75 -5.65 -13.15 6.12
C GLY A 75 -6.23 -12.21 7.16
N LEU A 76 -6.31 -10.91 6.81
CA LEU A 76 -6.84 -9.90 7.70
C LEU A 76 -8.34 -10.08 7.98
N SER A 77 -9.15 -10.46 6.98
CA SER A 77 -10.59 -10.67 7.15
C SER A 77 -10.90 -11.76 8.18
N ASN A 78 -10.09 -12.82 8.22
CA ASN A 78 -10.24 -13.89 9.21
C ASN A 78 -9.87 -13.46 10.64
N PHE A 79 -8.92 -12.53 10.79
CA PHE A 79 -8.44 -12.08 12.10
C PHE A 79 -9.18 -10.84 12.62
N ALA A 80 -9.55 -9.92 11.73
CA ALA A 80 -10.09 -8.61 12.07
C ALA A 80 -11.42 -8.70 12.82
N ASN A 81 -12.33 -9.58 12.38
CA ASN A 81 -13.64 -9.73 13.04
C ASN A 81 -13.50 -10.20 14.50
N ASN A 82 -12.63 -11.19 14.74
CA ASN A 82 -12.39 -11.70 16.09
C ASN A 82 -11.66 -10.67 16.97
N TRP A 83 -10.74 -9.89 16.39
CA TRP A 83 -10.04 -8.84 17.11
C TRP A 83 -10.96 -7.70 17.53
N VAL A 84 -11.83 -7.23 16.62
CA VAL A 84 -12.84 -6.20 16.94
C VAL A 84 -13.78 -6.70 18.03
N ALA A 85 -14.21 -7.96 17.98
CA ALA A 85 -15.07 -8.54 19.02
C ALA A 85 -14.39 -8.61 20.39
N ALA A 86 -13.09 -8.89 20.44
CA ALA A 86 -12.35 -9.05 21.70
C ALA A 86 -11.90 -7.73 22.34
N LYS A 87 -11.52 -6.73 21.54
CA LYS A 87 -10.84 -5.52 22.01
C LYS A 87 -11.44 -4.20 21.53
N GLY A 88 -12.51 -4.28 20.75
CA GLY A 88 -13.20 -3.12 20.21
C GLY A 88 -12.54 -2.54 18.94
N PRO A 89 -13.25 -1.60 18.28
CA PRO A 89 -12.83 -1.02 17.01
C PRO A 89 -11.69 0.01 17.13
N GLU A 90 -11.39 0.51 18.33
CA GLU A 90 -10.35 1.53 18.53
C GLU A 90 -8.94 0.96 18.36
N GLU A 91 -8.63 -0.16 19.04
CA GLU A 91 -7.29 -0.75 19.02
C GLU A 91 -6.89 -1.19 17.61
N ILE A 92 -7.83 -1.79 16.86
CA ILE A 92 -7.55 -2.24 15.49
C ILE A 92 -7.32 -1.06 14.53
N MET A 93 -8.08 0.03 14.68
CA MET A 93 -7.92 1.20 13.82
C MET A 93 -6.65 1.99 14.16
N PHE A 94 -6.27 2.04 15.44
CA PHE A 94 -5.02 2.68 15.86
C PHE A 94 -3.80 1.89 15.38
N THR A 95 -3.85 0.57 15.43
CA THR A 95 -2.76 -0.28 14.91
C THR A 95 -2.65 -0.17 13.39
N PHE A 96 -3.76 -0.10 12.64
CA PHE A 96 -3.70 0.17 11.20
C PHE A 96 -3.22 1.58 10.88
N GLY A 97 -3.66 2.60 11.62
CA GLY A 97 -3.19 3.97 11.48
C GLY A 97 -1.69 4.09 11.73
N GLY A 98 -1.20 3.47 12.81
CA GLY A 98 0.22 3.42 13.16
C GLY A 98 1.05 2.68 12.12
N THR A 99 0.58 1.53 11.63
CA THR A 99 1.25 0.76 10.57
C THR A 99 1.33 1.57 9.27
N THR A 100 0.25 2.27 8.90
CA THR A 100 0.20 3.13 7.70
C THR A 100 1.20 4.28 7.81
N LEU A 101 1.27 4.95 8.98
CA LEU A 101 2.26 5.99 9.23
C LEU A 101 3.69 5.45 9.18
N ALA A 102 3.94 4.29 9.79
CA ALA A 102 5.24 3.64 9.73
C ALA A 102 5.65 3.34 8.28
N MET A 103 4.73 2.79 7.47
CA MET A 103 4.97 2.57 6.04
C MET A 103 5.24 3.87 5.27
N CYS A 104 4.55 4.96 5.60
CA CYS A 104 4.83 6.27 4.99
C CYS A 104 6.23 6.79 5.36
N VAL A 105 6.66 6.59 6.61
CA VAL A 105 8.02 6.94 7.06
C VAL A 105 9.06 6.07 6.37
N PHE A 106 8.83 4.76 6.25
CA PHE A 106 9.68 3.84 5.48
C PHE A 106 9.70 4.16 3.97
N GLY A 107 8.69 4.86 3.45
CA GLY A 107 8.73 5.41 2.10
C GLY A 107 9.85 6.42 1.88
N ILE A 108 10.23 7.21 2.91
CA ILE A 108 11.27 8.24 2.81
C ILE A 108 12.64 7.65 2.44
N PRO A 109 13.19 6.64 3.14
CA PRO A 109 14.44 6.02 2.74
C PRO A 109 14.34 5.34 1.36
N VAL A 110 13.18 4.79 0.98
CA VAL A 110 12.99 4.22 -0.36
C VAL A 110 13.09 5.31 -1.45
N TYR A 111 12.59 6.52 -1.22
CA TYR A 111 12.79 7.64 -2.16
C TYR A 111 14.25 8.07 -2.27
N ILE A 112 14.99 8.09 -1.15
CA ILE A 112 16.41 8.52 -1.12
C ILE A 112 17.31 7.44 -1.74
N PHE A 113 17.16 6.18 -1.32
CA PHE A 113 17.98 5.05 -1.74
C PHE A 113 17.48 4.37 -3.03
N GLY A 114 16.34 4.79 -3.58
CA GLY A 114 15.74 4.20 -4.76
C GLY A 114 16.68 4.16 -5.98
N LYS A 115 17.54 5.18 -6.13
CA LYS A 115 18.58 5.20 -7.18
C LYS A 115 19.62 4.08 -6.99
N LYS A 116 20.02 3.81 -5.75
CA LYS A 116 20.96 2.74 -5.39
C LYS A 116 20.34 1.36 -5.59
N MET A 117 19.09 1.17 -5.16
CA MET A 117 18.36 -0.08 -5.37
C MET A 117 18.16 -0.40 -6.85
N ARG A 118 17.80 0.60 -7.67
CA ARG A 118 17.62 0.41 -9.11
C ARG A 118 18.94 0.04 -9.80
N SER A 119 20.03 0.73 -9.46
CA SER A 119 21.36 0.41 -9.99
C SER A 119 21.84 -1.00 -9.58
N TRP A 120 21.48 -1.47 -8.38
CA TRP A 120 21.79 -2.83 -7.95
C TRP A 120 20.97 -3.87 -8.71
N TRP A 121 19.67 -3.62 -8.92
CA TRP A 121 18.78 -4.51 -9.69
C TRP A 121 19.20 -4.65 -11.15
N THR A 122 19.63 -3.57 -11.81
CA THR A 122 20.15 -3.64 -13.19
C THR A 122 21.44 -4.47 -13.28
N ARG A 123 22.22 -4.56 -12.20
CA ARG A 123 23.47 -5.36 -12.17
C ARG A 123 23.24 -6.81 -11.75
N HIS A 124 22.19 -7.09 -10.99
CA HIS A 124 21.82 -8.42 -10.51
C HIS A 124 20.43 -8.78 -11.03
N ASP A 125 20.29 -8.79 -12.35
CA ASP A 125 19.02 -9.11 -12.98
C ASP A 125 18.71 -10.60 -12.78
N LEU A 126 17.86 -10.88 -11.80
CA LEU A 126 17.44 -12.23 -11.45
C LEU A 126 16.68 -12.90 -12.61
N PHE A 127 16.06 -12.12 -13.50
CA PHE A 127 15.35 -12.67 -14.67
C PHE A 127 16.30 -13.22 -15.72
N VAL A 128 17.47 -12.58 -15.92
CA VAL A 128 18.57 -13.13 -16.72
C VAL A 128 19.12 -14.40 -16.07
N LYS A 129 19.30 -14.38 -14.75
CA LYS A 129 19.83 -15.53 -14.00
C LYS A 129 18.89 -16.75 -14.01
N PHE A 130 17.59 -16.53 -14.00
CA PHE A 130 16.57 -17.58 -14.01
C PHE A 130 16.00 -17.89 -15.40
N ASN A 131 16.56 -17.33 -16.49
CA ASN A 131 16.08 -17.52 -17.87
C ASN A 131 14.58 -17.24 -18.06
N MET A 132 13.99 -16.38 -17.23
CA MET A 132 12.58 -15.99 -17.33
C MET A 132 12.44 -14.70 -18.15
N GLN A 133 13.15 -14.62 -19.28
CA GLN A 133 12.99 -13.53 -20.23
C GLN A 133 11.76 -13.81 -21.07
N THR A 134 10.71 -13.02 -20.91
CA THR A 134 9.62 -12.99 -21.87
C THR A 134 10.11 -12.18 -23.06
N THR A 135 10.66 -12.85 -24.07
CA THR A 135 10.93 -12.23 -25.37
C THR A 135 9.57 -11.93 -26.00
N GLY A 136 9.01 -10.75 -25.68
CA GLY A 136 8.01 -10.16 -26.55
C GLY A 136 8.59 -10.06 -27.96
N PRO A 137 7.80 -10.24 -29.03
CA PRO A 137 8.30 -10.14 -30.40
C PRO A 137 9.07 -8.83 -30.55
N GLU A 138 10.30 -8.91 -31.03
CA GLU A 138 11.14 -7.74 -31.25
C GLU A 138 10.37 -6.76 -32.15
N THR A 139 9.90 -5.66 -31.58
CA THR A 139 9.35 -4.55 -32.37
C THR A 139 10.54 -3.89 -33.06
N HIS A 140 10.89 -4.41 -34.24
CA HIS A 140 11.68 -3.71 -35.23
C HIS A 140 10.93 -2.44 -35.64
N LEU A 141 11.09 -1.38 -34.86
CA LEU A 141 10.66 -0.05 -35.23
C LEU A 141 11.88 0.87 -35.11
N GLY A 142 12.58 0.98 -36.25
CA GLY A 142 13.22 2.20 -36.75
C GLY A 142 14.39 2.74 -35.97
#